data_AF-A0A5S9PCI4-F1
#
_entry.id   AF-A0A5S9PCI4-F1
#
_cell.length_a   1.000
_cell.length_b   1.000
_cell.length_c   1.000
_cell.angle_alpha   90.00
_cell.angle_beta   90.00
_cell.angle_gamma   90.00
#
_symmetry.space_group_name_H-M   'P 1'
#
loop_
_entity.id
_entity.type
_entity.pdbx_description
1 polymer ?
#
loop_
_entity_poly.entity_id
_entity_poly.type
_entity_poly.pdbx_seq_one_letter_code
_entity_poly.pdbx_strand_id
1 'polypeptide(L)'
;MTTHKQLLALSPREKRYRHFVGESLYLNVFPNGTKSWGYKFYFSQAERSISLGQFPSVSLKQAREAKVDTRRLIDKGIDPVSYRKRQKMHKKAREENQFQYVSLEWLHKSLDDWSDLYGLQVGRLKENYLDTAFNKRPIDEISPPELLEVLRKIEARGTLETAQRVFSIASRIFRYAVATGRVKRDITTDLRGALKTPKPKHLAAITCPKEFGQFLKKIDEYWGTPQVANALRMAPHVFVRPGELRKAKWSEFDFIKRRWLIPAERMKMRADHIVPLTPQVIAILEDQRQYSGKRQYVFPSPAKPQKPLSENALPVALKKLGYGEKASAHGFRASARTLLDEELQFPIDWIEQQLAHQVRDSLGRAYNRTTHIKGRTDMMTAWSNYLDELKHPHQ
;
A
#
# COMPACT_ATOMS: atom_id res chain seq x y z
N MET A 1 22.12 -20.70 58.37
CA MET A 1 21.81 -19.88 57.18
C MET A 1 21.40 -20.81 56.04
N THR A 2 20.25 -20.60 55.40
CA THR A 2 19.83 -21.39 54.23
C THR A 2 20.77 -21.13 53.05
N THR A 3 21.37 -22.18 52.48
CA THR A 3 22.33 -22.08 51.37
C THR A 3 21.66 -22.27 50.00
N HIS A 4 22.26 -21.73 48.94
CA HIS A 4 21.74 -21.87 47.57
C HIS A 4 21.57 -23.34 47.15
N LYS A 5 22.50 -24.22 47.56
CA LYS A 5 22.43 -25.67 47.33
C LYS A 5 21.22 -26.32 48.01
N GLN A 6 20.88 -25.91 49.22
CA GLN A 6 19.69 -26.41 49.94
C GLN A 6 18.39 -26.02 49.23
N LEU A 7 18.33 -24.84 48.60
CA LEU A 7 17.14 -24.37 47.88
C LEU A 7 16.95 -25.07 46.52
N LEU A 8 18.05 -25.43 45.85
CA LEU A 8 18.03 -26.27 44.64
C LEU A 8 17.51 -27.68 44.96
N ALA A 9 17.90 -28.26 46.09
CA ALA A 9 17.53 -29.61 46.51
C ALA A 9 16.05 -29.78 46.95
N LEU A 10 15.27 -28.70 47.03
CA LEU A 10 13.85 -28.78 47.40
C LEU A 10 13.03 -29.52 46.31
N SER A 11 12.49 -30.68 46.64
CA SER A 11 11.68 -31.48 45.71
C SER A 11 10.24 -30.96 45.56
N PRO A 12 9.63 -31.13 44.37
CA PRO A 12 8.19 -30.89 44.18
C PRO A 12 7.35 -31.82 45.06
N ARG A 13 6.13 -31.39 45.38
CA ARG A 13 5.11 -32.20 46.07
C ARG A 13 3.79 -32.13 45.29
N GLU A 14 2.83 -32.99 45.60
CA GLU A 14 1.52 -33.00 44.96
C GLU A 14 0.79 -31.64 45.04
N LYS A 15 1.00 -30.90 46.13
CA LYS A 15 0.46 -29.54 46.32
C LYS A 15 1.58 -28.53 46.50
N ARG A 16 1.33 -27.29 46.04
CA ARG A 16 2.25 -26.16 46.23
C ARG A 16 2.54 -25.97 47.73
N TYR A 17 3.80 -25.72 48.08
CA TYR A 17 4.19 -25.40 49.45
C TYR A 17 5.18 -24.23 49.50
N ARG A 18 5.28 -23.60 50.68
CA ARG A 18 6.18 -22.47 50.95
C ARG A 18 7.32 -22.93 51.84
N HIS A 19 8.55 -22.75 51.38
CA HIS A 19 9.75 -22.92 52.20
C HIS A 19 10.25 -21.55 52.66
N PHE A 20 10.07 -21.21 53.94
CA PHE A 20 10.47 -19.92 54.49
C PHE A 20 11.98 -19.85 54.71
N VAL A 21 12.57 -18.72 54.32
CA VAL A 21 14.02 -18.45 54.41
C VAL A 21 14.34 -17.28 55.35
N GLY A 22 13.36 -16.89 56.17
CA GLY A 22 13.47 -15.84 57.19
C GLY A 22 12.62 -14.59 56.89
N GLU A 23 12.16 -13.93 57.96
CA GLU A 23 11.48 -12.62 57.92
C GLU A 23 10.39 -12.51 56.81
N SER A 24 9.50 -13.50 56.77
CA SER A 24 8.38 -13.60 55.83
C SER A 24 8.75 -13.68 54.34
N LEU A 25 10.04 -13.85 54.01
CA LEU A 25 10.53 -14.26 52.69
C LEU A 25 10.47 -15.78 52.57
N TYR A 26 9.94 -16.28 51.47
CA TYR A 26 9.80 -17.70 51.21
C TYR A 26 9.99 -18.05 49.75
N LEU A 27 10.29 -19.32 49.49
CA LEU A 27 10.29 -19.91 48.17
C LEU A 27 9.03 -20.77 48.01
N ASN A 28 8.17 -20.42 47.05
CA ASN A 28 7.13 -21.33 46.58
C ASN A 28 7.76 -22.44 45.76
N VAL A 29 7.40 -23.69 46.04
CA VAL A 29 7.73 -24.85 45.21
C VAL A 29 6.42 -25.39 44.65
N PHE A 30 6.28 -25.38 43.33
CA PHE A 30 5.09 -25.86 42.63
C PHE A 30 5.19 -27.35 42.31
N PRO A 31 4.06 -28.06 42.11
CA PRO A 31 4.07 -29.48 41.75
C PRO A 31 4.81 -29.80 40.45
N ASN A 32 4.84 -28.85 39.50
CA ASN A 32 5.58 -28.95 38.24
C ASN A 32 7.11 -28.70 38.40
N GLY A 33 7.60 -28.55 39.63
CA GLY A 33 9.00 -28.31 39.95
C GLY A 33 9.51 -26.89 39.73
N THR A 34 8.68 -25.97 39.24
CA THR A 34 9.04 -24.55 39.22
C THR A 34 9.11 -23.98 40.63
N LYS A 35 10.01 -23.02 40.85
CA LYS A 35 10.22 -22.36 42.15
C LYS A 35 10.15 -20.84 41.99
N SER A 36 9.51 -20.14 42.91
CA SER A 36 9.42 -18.68 42.87
C SER A 36 9.53 -18.04 44.24
N TRP A 37 10.21 -16.91 44.31
CA TRP A 37 10.31 -16.12 45.53
C TRP A 37 9.00 -15.41 45.82
N GLY A 38 8.58 -15.44 47.07
CA GLY A 38 7.44 -14.69 47.57
C GLY A 38 7.80 -13.98 48.87
N TYR A 39 7.20 -12.81 49.07
CA TYR A 39 7.31 -12.06 50.31
C TYR A 39 5.91 -11.77 50.85
N LYS A 40 5.65 -12.20 52.09
CA LYS A 40 4.40 -11.98 52.82
C LYS A 40 4.57 -10.73 53.71
N PHE A 41 3.59 -9.84 53.68
CA PHE A 41 3.59 -8.59 54.44
C PHE A 41 2.17 -8.17 54.79
N TYR A 42 2.03 -7.20 55.69
CA TYR A 42 0.76 -6.57 56.00
C TYR A 42 0.72 -5.16 55.41
N PHE A 43 -0.42 -4.76 54.85
CA PHE A 43 -0.68 -3.41 54.39
C PHE A 43 -2.12 -3.05 54.72
N SER A 44 -2.34 -1.93 55.43
CA SER A 44 -3.67 -1.51 55.91
C SER A 44 -4.42 -2.64 56.65
N GLN A 45 -3.74 -3.27 57.62
CA GLN A 45 -4.25 -4.38 58.44
C GLN A 45 -4.61 -5.69 57.69
N ALA A 46 -4.46 -5.74 56.36
CA ALA A 46 -4.68 -6.94 55.57
C ALA A 46 -3.35 -7.66 55.25
N GLU A 47 -3.35 -8.99 55.39
CA GLU A 47 -2.24 -9.82 54.92
C GLU A 47 -2.20 -9.85 53.39
N ARG A 48 -1.03 -9.59 52.80
CA ARG A 48 -0.79 -9.69 51.36
C ARG A 48 0.52 -10.42 51.07
N SER A 49 0.67 -10.83 49.81
CA SER A 49 1.93 -11.41 49.33
C SER A 49 2.25 -10.90 47.94
N ILE A 50 3.54 -10.83 47.62
CA ILE A 50 4.04 -10.43 46.31
C ILE A 50 5.14 -11.38 45.83
N SER A 51 5.10 -11.74 44.55
CA SER A 51 6.14 -12.57 43.92
C SER A 51 7.37 -11.73 43.59
N LEU A 52 8.58 -12.17 43.97
CA LEU A 52 9.84 -11.44 43.73
C LEU A 52 10.66 -11.99 42.56
N GLY A 53 10.16 -13.01 41.85
CA GLY A 53 10.80 -13.60 40.67
C GLY A 53 10.93 -15.12 40.77
N GLN A 54 11.35 -15.76 39.68
CA GLN A 54 11.57 -17.21 39.65
C GLN A 54 12.97 -17.57 40.14
N PHE A 55 13.10 -18.73 40.77
CA PHE A 55 14.38 -19.33 41.13
C PHE A 55 14.71 -20.42 40.10
N PRO A 56 15.97 -20.56 39.63
CA PRO A 56 17.18 -19.89 40.13
C PRO A 56 17.55 -18.57 39.44
N SER A 57 16.77 -18.10 38.45
CA SER A 57 17.08 -16.86 37.71
C SER A 57 17.18 -15.62 38.59
N VAL A 58 16.41 -15.57 39.68
CA VAL A 58 16.56 -14.64 40.79
C VAL A 58 17.22 -15.38 41.96
N SER A 59 18.41 -14.94 42.34
CA SER A 59 19.16 -15.47 43.48
C SER A 59 18.53 -15.08 44.82
N LEU A 60 18.90 -15.79 45.90
CA LEU A 60 18.47 -15.43 47.27
C LEU A 60 18.90 -14.00 47.64
N LYS A 61 20.07 -13.55 47.17
CA LYS A 61 20.55 -12.18 47.38
C LYS A 61 19.61 -11.15 46.73
N GLN A 62 19.31 -11.32 45.45
CA GLN A 62 18.38 -10.45 44.71
C GLN A 62 16.97 -10.48 45.29
N ALA A 63 16.51 -11.63 45.79
CA ALA A 63 15.22 -11.74 46.47
C ALA A 63 15.19 -10.95 47.80
N ARG A 64 16.29 -10.92 48.55
CA ARG A 64 16.43 -10.09 49.76
C ARG A 64 16.45 -8.60 49.43
N GLU A 65 17.17 -8.19 48.39
CA GLU A 65 17.18 -6.80 47.91
C GLU A 65 15.77 -6.35 47.48
N ALA A 66 15.08 -7.16 46.65
CA ALA A 66 13.72 -6.87 46.21
C ALA A 66 12.70 -6.84 47.36
N LYS A 67 12.94 -7.60 48.44
CA LYS A 67 12.17 -7.50 49.67
C LYS A 67 12.39 -6.15 50.36
N VAL A 68 13.65 -5.71 50.52
CA VAL A 68 13.97 -4.41 51.13
C VAL A 68 13.29 -3.28 50.35
N ASP A 69 13.33 -3.31 49.02
CA ASP A 69 12.63 -2.32 48.19
C ASP A 69 11.11 -2.37 48.35
N THR A 70 10.54 -3.57 48.48
CA THR A 70 9.12 -3.74 48.78
C THR A 70 8.78 -3.15 50.16
N ARG A 71 9.65 -3.32 51.15
CA ARG A 71 9.46 -2.74 52.49
C ARG A 71 9.51 -1.22 52.47
N ARG A 72 10.45 -0.62 51.74
CA ARG A 72 10.53 0.84 51.53
C ARG A 72 9.25 1.42 50.94
N LEU A 73 8.55 0.70 50.06
CA LEU A 73 7.24 1.13 49.53
C LEU A 73 6.16 1.11 50.62
N ILE A 74 6.14 0.07 51.45
CA ILE A 74 5.19 -0.05 52.56
C ILE A 74 5.41 1.07 53.58
N ASP A 75 6.67 1.36 53.94
CA ASP A 75 7.01 2.41 54.90
C ASP A 75 6.61 3.81 54.37
N LYS A 76 6.52 3.99 53.04
CA LYS A 76 5.99 5.19 52.38
C LYS A 76 4.46 5.20 52.23
N GLY A 77 3.75 4.22 52.79
CA GLY A 77 2.30 4.08 52.66
C GLY A 77 1.82 3.66 51.27
N ILE A 78 2.70 3.14 50.40
CA ILE A 78 2.37 2.73 49.04
C ILE A 78 2.15 1.21 48.99
N ASP A 79 0.97 0.75 48.58
CA ASP A 79 0.70 -0.67 48.34
C ASP A 79 1.61 -1.23 47.21
N PRO A 80 2.54 -2.16 47.51
CA PRO A 80 3.50 -2.66 46.52
C PRO A 80 2.84 -3.45 45.38
N VAL A 81 1.71 -4.11 45.62
CA VAL A 81 0.99 -4.87 44.59
C VAL A 81 0.40 -3.91 43.55
N SER A 82 -0.28 -2.87 44.04
CA SER A 82 -0.84 -1.82 43.19
C SER A 82 0.25 -1.01 42.48
N TYR A 83 1.38 -0.72 43.14
CA TYR A 83 2.53 -0.05 42.54
C TYR A 83 3.10 -0.83 41.35
N ARG A 84 3.34 -2.15 41.50
CA ARG A 84 3.82 -2.98 40.40
C ARG A 84 2.80 -3.11 39.28
N LYS A 85 1.50 -3.21 39.61
CA LYS A 85 0.43 -3.20 38.59
C LYS A 85 0.45 -1.90 37.80
N ARG A 86 0.56 -0.75 38.45
CA ARG A 86 0.71 0.57 37.80
C ARG A 86 1.95 0.64 36.93
N GLN A 87 3.12 0.20 37.41
CA GLN A 87 4.34 0.18 36.60
C GLN A 87 4.20 -0.70 35.35
N LYS A 88 3.58 -1.88 35.46
CA LYS A 88 3.33 -2.76 34.32
C LYS A 88 2.37 -2.11 33.31
N MET A 89 1.31 -1.45 33.78
CA MET A 89 0.39 -0.71 32.91
C MET A 89 1.07 0.48 32.24
N HIS A 90 1.88 1.27 32.97
CA HIS A 90 2.64 2.38 32.38
C HIS A 90 3.65 1.90 31.33
N LYS A 91 4.33 0.77 31.58
CA LYS A 91 5.24 0.18 30.60
C LYS A 91 4.49 -0.23 29.33
N LYS A 92 3.35 -0.92 29.48
CA LYS A 92 2.50 -1.33 28.36
C LYS A 92 1.96 -0.12 27.58
N ALA A 93 1.44 0.88 28.29
CA ALA A 93 0.94 2.12 27.67
C ALA A 93 2.07 2.86 26.92
N ARG A 94 3.29 2.88 27.46
CA ARG A 94 4.45 3.48 26.80
C ARG A 94 4.87 2.71 25.54
N GLU A 95 4.78 1.38 25.56
CA GLU A 95 5.02 0.52 24.39
C GLU A 95 3.93 0.72 23.31
N GLU A 96 2.67 0.79 23.70
CA GLU A 96 1.52 1.02 22.80
C GLU A 96 1.45 2.46 22.26
N ASN A 97 2.17 3.39 22.87
CA ASN A 97 2.29 4.78 22.42
C ASN A 97 3.48 5.02 21.49
N GLN A 98 4.29 3.99 21.19
CA GLN A 98 5.40 4.13 20.25
C GLN A 98 4.88 4.33 18.82
N PHE A 99 5.52 5.22 18.07
CA PHE A 99 5.14 5.54 16.69
C PHE A 99 4.99 4.29 15.82
N GLN A 100 5.93 3.33 15.92
CA GLN A 100 5.89 2.07 15.17
C GLN A 100 4.61 1.28 15.46
N TYR A 101 4.20 1.20 16.73
CA TYR A 101 3.01 0.45 17.11
C TYR A 101 1.74 1.10 16.54
N VAL A 102 1.59 2.41 16.76
CA VAL A 102 0.43 3.19 16.29
C VAL A 102 0.32 3.19 14.77
N SER A 103 1.45 3.33 14.08
CA SER A 103 1.50 3.36 12.62
C SER A 103 1.24 1.98 12.00
N LEU A 104 1.66 0.89 12.63
CA LEU A 104 1.32 -0.47 12.19
C LEU A 104 -0.16 -0.79 12.43
N GLU A 105 -0.70 -0.43 13.59
CA GLU A 105 -2.13 -0.60 13.90
C GLU A 105 -3.00 0.16 12.89
N TRP A 106 -2.64 1.42 12.60
CA TRP A 106 -3.29 2.22 11.57
C TRP A 106 -3.20 1.57 10.18
N LEU A 107 -2.02 1.06 9.81
CA LEU A 107 -1.80 0.44 8.52
C LEU A 107 -2.68 -0.79 8.36
N HIS A 108 -2.67 -1.71 9.34
CA HIS A 108 -3.52 -2.91 9.33
C HIS A 108 -5.00 -2.56 9.18
N LYS A 109 -5.50 -1.59 9.95
CA LYS A 109 -6.88 -1.12 9.83
C LYS A 109 -7.20 -0.54 8.44
N SER A 110 -6.23 0.08 7.78
CA SER A 110 -6.43 0.71 6.47
C SER A 110 -6.36 -0.28 5.31
N LEU A 111 -5.83 -1.50 5.51
CA LEU A 111 -5.64 -2.47 4.43
C LEU A 111 -6.97 -3.02 3.89
N ASP A 112 -8.02 -3.10 4.73
CA ASP A 112 -9.33 -3.62 4.33
C ASP A 112 -9.98 -2.83 3.19
N ASP A 113 -9.70 -1.52 3.12
CA ASP A 113 -10.26 -0.62 2.12
C ASP A 113 -9.38 -0.52 0.85
N TRP A 114 -8.20 -1.13 0.85
CA TRP A 114 -7.15 -0.92 -0.14
C TRP A 114 -6.87 -2.13 -1.00
N SER A 115 -6.35 -1.86 -2.20
CA SER A 115 -5.71 -2.93 -2.96
C SER A 115 -4.36 -3.28 -2.32
N ASP A 116 -3.99 -4.57 -2.38
CA ASP A 116 -2.72 -5.08 -1.84
C ASP A 116 -1.51 -4.26 -2.28
N LEU A 117 -1.47 -3.88 -3.56
CA LEU A 117 -0.38 -3.07 -4.13
C LEU A 117 -0.27 -1.70 -3.47
N TYR A 118 -1.40 -1.03 -3.23
CA TYR A 118 -1.40 0.27 -2.58
C TYR A 118 -0.99 0.16 -1.11
N GLY A 119 -1.48 -0.86 -0.40
CA GLY A 119 -1.06 -1.17 0.97
C GLY A 119 0.45 -1.40 1.08
N LEU A 120 1.03 -2.23 0.20
CA LEU A 120 2.47 -2.47 0.13
C LEU A 120 3.27 -1.20 -0.14
N GLN A 121 2.78 -0.33 -1.04
CA GLN A 121 3.46 0.93 -1.35
C GLN A 121 3.46 1.89 -0.14
N VAL A 122 2.33 2.02 0.54
CA VAL A 122 2.20 2.84 1.76
C VAL A 122 3.10 2.29 2.87
N GLY A 123 3.09 0.96 3.09
CA GLY A 123 3.95 0.29 4.05
C GLY A 123 5.43 0.58 3.81
N ARG A 124 5.91 0.41 2.57
CA ARG A 124 7.30 0.73 2.20
C ARG A 124 7.67 2.20 2.44
N LEU A 125 6.79 3.15 2.11
CA LEU A 125 7.06 4.57 2.36
C LEU A 125 7.11 4.88 3.86
N LYS A 126 6.20 4.31 4.64
CA LYS A 126 6.23 4.40 6.11
C LYS A 126 7.54 3.85 6.66
N GLU A 127 7.94 2.63 6.30
CA GLU A 127 9.14 1.96 6.78
C GLU A 127 10.42 2.76 6.43
N ASN A 128 10.57 3.13 5.16
CA ASN A 128 11.78 3.78 4.66
C ASN A 128 11.99 5.20 5.21
N TYR A 129 10.93 5.89 5.62
CA TYR A 129 11.02 7.31 5.99
C TYR A 129 10.56 7.60 7.42
N LEU A 130 9.38 7.12 7.81
CA LEU A 130 8.78 7.46 9.10
C LEU A 130 9.27 6.54 10.21
N ASP A 131 9.32 5.23 9.97
CA ASP A 131 9.85 4.30 10.98
C ASP A 131 11.34 4.54 11.20
N THR A 132 12.10 4.78 10.13
CA THR A 132 13.53 5.08 10.24
C THR A 132 13.78 6.34 11.10
N ALA A 133 12.88 7.32 11.07
CA ALA A 133 13.00 8.55 11.84
C ALA A 133 12.48 8.45 13.28
N PHE A 134 11.36 7.75 13.49
CA PHE A 134 10.63 7.79 14.76
C PHE A 134 10.60 6.46 15.50
N ASN A 135 10.38 5.33 14.81
CA ASN A 135 10.37 3.98 15.36
C ASN A 135 9.73 3.86 16.78
N LYS A 136 10.56 3.68 17.81
CA LYS A 136 10.19 3.49 19.22
C LYS A 136 9.89 4.79 19.96
N ARG A 137 10.00 5.96 19.33
CA ARG A 137 9.64 7.22 19.97
C ARG A 137 8.16 7.26 20.30
N PRO A 138 7.76 7.74 21.48
CA PRO A 138 6.37 8.05 21.77
C PRO A 138 5.80 9.04 20.75
N ILE A 139 4.63 8.76 20.21
CA ILE A 139 4.03 9.56 19.13
C ILE A 139 3.63 10.97 19.61
N ASP A 140 3.35 11.13 20.89
CA ASP A 140 3.03 12.39 21.58
C ASP A 140 4.25 13.28 21.84
N GLU A 141 5.46 12.75 21.75
CA GLU A 141 6.71 13.49 21.88
C GLU A 141 7.27 13.97 20.53
N ILE A 142 6.65 13.59 19.40
CA ILE A 142 7.10 14.00 18.06
C ILE A 142 6.59 15.42 17.78
N SER A 143 7.51 16.33 17.51
CA SER A 143 7.18 17.73 17.22
C SER A 143 7.01 18.02 15.70
N PRO A 144 6.24 19.05 15.32
CA PRO A 144 6.12 19.46 13.91
C PRO A 144 7.47 19.75 13.22
N PRO A 145 8.45 20.47 13.84
CA PRO A 145 9.75 20.72 13.22
C PRO A 145 10.52 19.44 12.88
N GLU A 146 10.46 18.41 13.73
CA GLU A 146 11.15 17.14 13.48
C GLU A 146 10.54 16.39 12.29
N LEU A 147 9.21 16.36 12.19
CA LEU A 147 8.55 15.79 11.02
C LEU A 147 8.91 16.59 9.75
N LEU A 148 8.95 17.92 9.82
CA LEU A 148 9.35 18.75 8.70
C LEU A 148 10.78 18.48 8.26
N GLU A 149 11.72 18.25 9.19
CA GLU A 149 13.10 17.89 8.88
C GLU A 149 13.19 16.59 8.07
N VAL A 150 12.43 15.56 8.47
CA VAL A 150 12.34 14.30 7.73
C VAL A 150 11.85 14.54 6.30
N LEU A 151 10.80 15.35 6.13
CA LEU A 151 10.21 15.63 4.81
C LEU A 151 11.14 16.47 3.93
N ARG A 152 11.84 17.46 4.51
CA ARG A 152 12.84 18.28 3.80
C ARG A 152 14.04 17.45 3.33
N LYS A 153 14.45 16.42 4.08
CA LYS A 153 15.49 15.48 3.61
C LYS A 153 15.07 14.72 2.35
N ILE A 154 13.78 14.40 2.21
CA ILE A 154 13.23 13.76 0.98
C ILE A 154 13.16 14.77 -0.16
N GLU A 155 12.71 15.99 0.14
CA GLU A 155 12.64 17.10 -0.80
C GLU A 155 14.00 17.45 -1.39
N ALA A 156 15.04 17.52 -0.55
CA ALA A 156 16.42 17.81 -0.94
C ALA A 156 17.01 16.77 -1.91
N ARG A 157 16.46 15.55 -1.95
CA ARG A 157 16.83 14.51 -2.93
C ARG A 157 16.14 14.71 -4.30
N GLY A 158 15.33 15.76 -4.46
CA GLY A 158 14.60 16.07 -5.69
C GLY A 158 13.30 15.29 -5.89
N THR A 159 12.86 14.49 -4.91
CA THR A 159 11.65 13.65 -5.03
C THR A 159 10.41 14.26 -4.38
N LEU A 160 9.94 15.38 -4.94
CA LEU A 160 8.83 16.18 -4.38
C LEU A 160 7.54 15.35 -4.18
N GLU A 161 7.18 14.49 -5.12
CA GLU A 161 5.99 13.63 -5.00
C GLU A 161 6.10 12.64 -3.83
N THR A 162 7.30 12.08 -3.62
CA THR A 162 7.56 11.16 -2.50
C THR A 162 7.41 11.91 -1.18
N ALA A 163 7.96 13.11 -1.07
CA ALA A 163 7.82 13.95 0.13
C ALA A 163 6.35 14.22 0.45
N GLN A 164 5.54 14.60 -0.56
CA GLN A 164 4.09 14.80 -0.37
C GLN A 164 3.35 13.53 0.03
N ARG A 165 3.68 12.38 -0.56
CA ARG A 165 3.07 11.09 -0.19
C ARG A 165 3.41 10.72 1.25
N VAL A 166 4.67 10.86 1.66
CA VAL A 166 5.09 10.60 3.04
C VAL A 166 4.40 11.55 4.02
N PHE A 167 4.28 12.84 3.68
CA PHE A 167 3.51 13.80 4.48
C PHE A 167 2.05 13.38 4.63
N SER A 168 1.40 12.96 3.54
CA SER A 168 0.02 12.48 3.58
C SER A 168 -0.13 11.22 4.45
N ILE A 169 0.86 10.32 4.46
CA ILE A 169 0.86 9.13 5.31
C ILE A 169 1.00 9.53 6.78
N ALA A 170 1.98 10.40 7.09
CA ALA A 170 2.18 10.91 8.45
C ALA A 170 0.90 11.57 8.98
N SER A 171 0.24 12.43 8.21
CA SER A 171 -1.01 13.08 8.60
C SER A 171 -2.12 12.08 8.93
N ARG A 172 -2.20 10.96 8.22
CA ARG A 172 -3.21 9.93 8.49
C ARG A 172 -2.90 9.13 9.75
N ILE A 173 -1.62 8.84 10.01
CA ILE A 173 -1.17 8.21 11.26
C ILE A 173 -1.46 9.13 12.45
N PHE A 174 -1.12 10.42 12.36
CA PHE A 174 -1.38 11.38 13.46
C PHE A 174 -2.87 11.61 13.70
N ARG A 175 -3.70 11.70 12.65
CA ARG A 175 -5.17 11.74 12.83
C ARG A 175 -5.73 10.48 13.48
N TYR A 176 -5.20 9.31 13.13
CA TYR A 176 -5.56 8.07 13.81
C TYR A 176 -5.14 8.06 15.29
N ALA A 177 -3.94 8.57 15.59
CA ALA A 177 -3.46 8.73 16.96
C ALA A 177 -4.35 9.69 17.78
N VAL A 178 -4.87 10.77 17.16
CA VAL A 178 -5.87 11.66 17.79
C VAL A 178 -7.16 10.88 18.08
N ALA A 179 -7.69 10.17 17.09
CA ALA A 179 -8.95 9.43 17.23
C ALA A 179 -8.88 8.30 18.29
N THR A 180 -7.68 7.79 18.56
CA THR A 180 -7.45 6.75 19.59
C THR A 180 -6.95 7.32 20.93
N GLY A 181 -6.94 8.65 21.09
CA GLY A 181 -6.58 9.32 22.34
C GLY A 181 -5.09 9.28 22.69
N ARG A 182 -4.22 8.91 21.75
CA ARG A 182 -2.77 8.80 21.94
C ARG A 182 -2.06 10.14 21.86
N VAL A 183 -2.59 11.04 21.02
CA VAL A 183 -2.12 12.43 20.94
C VAL A 183 -3.31 13.38 21.02
N LYS A 184 -3.09 14.58 21.55
CA LYS A 184 -4.15 15.59 21.69
C LYS A 184 -4.49 16.30 20.38
N ARG A 185 -3.52 16.41 19.46
CA ARG A 185 -3.64 17.18 18.22
C ARG A 185 -2.81 16.55 17.10
N ASP A 186 -3.29 16.67 15.87
CA ASP A 186 -2.53 16.33 14.66
C ASP A 186 -1.49 17.42 14.36
N ILE A 187 -0.21 17.09 14.57
CA ILE A 187 0.94 17.98 14.35
C ILE A 187 1.16 18.33 12.88
N THR A 188 0.55 17.60 11.94
CA THR A 188 0.74 17.83 10.50
C THR A 188 -0.08 19.00 9.97
N THR A 189 -1.06 19.47 10.75
CA THR A 189 -1.94 20.59 10.36
C THR A 189 -1.14 21.88 10.10
N ASP A 190 -0.17 22.18 10.95
CA ASP A 190 0.69 23.38 10.87
C ASP A 190 1.75 23.30 9.75
N LEU A 191 1.93 22.11 9.15
CA LEU A 191 2.93 21.87 8.11
C LEU A 191 2.34 21.92 6.68
N ARG A 192 1.04 22.21 6.54
CA ARG A 192 0.42 22.36 5.22
C ARG A 192 1.06 23.53 4.47
N GLY A 193 1.50 23.28 3.24
CA GLY A 193 2.20 24.28 2.42
C GLY A 193 3.70 24.44 2.74
N ALA A 194 4.22 23.73 3.75
CA ALA A 194 5.65 23.80 4.11
C ALA A 194 6.58 23.07 3.12
N LEU A 195 6.01 22.22 2.24
CA LEU A 195 6.72 21.49 1.19
C LEU A 195 6.40 22.11 -0.18
N LYS A 196 7.40 22.13 -1.07
CA LYS A 196 7.22 22.52 -2.47
C LYS A 196 6.20 21.59 -3.13
N THR A 197 5.23 22.19 -3.82
CA THR A 197 4.29 21.43 -4.64
C THR A 197 4.98 21.05 -5.97
N PRO A 198 5.04 19.75 -6.31
CA PRO A 198 5.44 19.35 -7.65
C PRO A 198 4.52 20.01 -8.66
N LYS A 199 5.09 20.66 -9.69
CA LYS A 199 4.28 21.11 -10.82
C LYS A 199 3.75 19.88 -11.54
N PRO A 200 2.45 19.79 -11.86
CA PRO A 200 1.91 18.67 -12.61
C PRO A 200 2.60 18.62 -13.98
N LYS A 201 3.33 17.54 -14.24
CA LYS A 201 3.86 17.27 -15.58
C LYS A 201 2.75 16.56 -16.36
N HIS A 202 2.15 17.25 -17.32
CA HIS A 202 1.23 16.60 -18.25
C HIS A 202 1.97 15.45 -18.95
N LEU A 203 1.32 14.28 -19.00
CA LEU A 203 1.91 13.12 -19.65
C LEU A 203 2.08 13.42 -21.14
N ALA A 204 3.25 13.12 -21.67
CA ALA A 204 3.57 13.38 -23.07
C ALA A 204 2.60 12.63 -23.99
N ALA A 205 1.94 13.38 -24.85
CA ALA A 205 0.98 12.93 -25.84
C ALA A 205 1.21 13.70 -27.13
N ILE A 206 1.16 12.99 -28.27
CA ILE A 206 1.32 13.59 -29.59
C ILE A 206 -0.08 13.81 -30.14
N THR A 207 -0.46 15.06 -30.35
CA THR A 207 -1.79 15.43 -30.85
C THR A 207 -1.75 16.05 -32.24
N CYS A 208 -0.56 16.35 -32.79
CA CYS A 208 -0.42 16.76 -34.18
C CYS A 208 -0.59 15.54 -35.10
N PRO A 209 -1.56 15.53 -36.05
CA PRO A 209 -1.82 14.38 -36.93
C PRO A 209 -0.58 13.88 -37.67
N LYS A 210 0.21 14.78 -38.25
CA LYS A 210 1.42 14.43 -39.02
C LYS A 210 2.48 13.76 -38.16
N GLU A 211 2.75 14.30 -36.97
CA GLU A 211 3.69 13.70 -36.03
C GLU A 211 3.16 12.36 -35.49
N PHE A 212 1.85 12.27 -35.26
CA PHE A 212 1.22 11.05 -34.79
C PHE A 212 1.33 9.94 -35.84
N GLY A 213 1.09 10.23 -37.12
CA GLY A 213 1.30 9.29 -38.22
C GLY A 213 2.74 8.76 -38.30
N GLN A 214 3.74 9.65 -38.18
CA GLN A 214 5.16 9.24 -38.11
C GLN A 214 5.45 8.34 -36.90
N PHE A 215 4.85 8.64 -35.76
CA PHE A 215 4.97 7.85 -34.56
C PHE A 215 4.33 6.46 -34.72
N LEU A 216 3.16 6.36 -35.34
CA LEU A 216 2.49 5.09 -35.63
C LEU A 216 3.34 4.21 -36.57
N LYS A 217 3.98 4.78 -37.60
CA LYS A 217 4.95 4.04 -38.44
C LYS A 217 6.09 3.45 -37.62
N LYS A 218 6.65 4.24 -36.70
CA LYS A 218 7.73 3.78 -35.81
C LYS A 218 7.28 2.67 -34.87
N ILE A 219 6.02 2.66 -34.45
CA ILE A 219 5.43 1.55 -33.69
C ILE A 219 5.41 0.27 -34.53
N ASP A 220 5.03 0.35 -35.81
CA ASP A 220 4.96 -0.82 -36.69
C ASP A 220 6.34 -1.43 -36.95
N GLU A 221 7.39 -0.60 -36.99
CA GLU A 221 8.82 -0.96 -37.10
C GLU A 221 9.42 -1.55 -35.81
N TYR A 222 8.68 -1.61 -34.70
CA TYR A 222 9.24 -2.05 -33.42
C TYR A 222 9.70 -3.52 -33.45
N TRP A 223 11.01 -3.73 -33.33
CA TRP A 223 11.64 -5.05 -33.29
C TRP A 223 11.87 -5.56 -31.86
N GLY A 224 10.80 -6.03 -31.22
CA GLY A 224 10.84 -6.68 -29.91
C GLY A 224 10.08 -7.99 -29.88
N THR A 225 9.83 -8.54 -28.69
CA THR A 225 9.02 -9.76 -28.56
C THR A 225 7.61 -9.54 -29.12
N PRO A 226 6.98 -10.52 -29.80
CA PRO A 226 5.65 -10.36 -30.41
C PRO A 226 4.60 -9.81 -29.45
N GLN A 227 4.64 -10.23 -28.18
CA GLN A 227 3.71 -9.75 -27.14
C GLN A 227 3.82 -8.24 -26.91
N VAL A 228 5.03 -7.68 -26.96
CA VAL A 228 5.26 -6.25 -26.78
C VAL A 228 4.93 -5.49 -28.06
N ALA A 229 5.33 -6.01 -29.21
CA ALA A 229 5.05 -5.41 -30.52
C ALA A 229 3.52 -5.29 -30.75
N ASN A 230 2.78 -6.38 -30.58
CA ASN A 230 1.34 -6.38 -30.79
C ASN A 230 0.59 -5.56 -29.72
N ALA A 231 1.05 -5.57 -28.47
CA ALA A 231 0.49 -4.67 -27.45
C ALA A 231 0.70 -3.20 -27.82
N LEU A 232 1.88 -2.85 -28.35
CA LEU A 232 2.20 -1.48 -28.75
C LEU A 232 1.40 -1.05 -29.99
N ARG A 233 1.22 -1.95 -30.96
CA ARG A 233 0.36 -1.72 -32.14
C ARG A 233 -1.10 -1.57 -31.75
N MET A 234 -1.62 -2.40 -30.84
CA MET A 234 -3.02 -2.34 -30.39
C MET A 234 -3.32 -1.10 -29.54
N ALA A 235 -2.36 -0.62 -28.75
CA ALA A 235 -2.55 0.47 -27.80
C ALA A 235 -3.20 1.75 -28.37
N PRO A 236 -2.76 2.32 -29.50
CA PRO A 236 -3.40 3.49 -30.10
C PRO A 236 -4.83 3.22 -30.59
N HIS A 237 -5.11 2.02 -31.12
CA HIS A 237 -6.45 1.70 -31.62
C HIS A 237 -7.50 1.60 -30.51
N VAL A 238 -7.16 1.01 -29.36
CA VAL A 238 -8.13 0.80 -28.27
C VAL A 238 -8.08 1.85 -27.16
N PHE A 239 -6.92 2.50 -26.99
CA PHE A 239 -6.65 3.57 -26.01
C PHE A 239 -7.24 3.32 -24.61
N VAL A 240 -7.27 2.07 -24.17
CA VAL A 240 -7.57 1.70 -22.78
C VAL A 240 -6.40 2.08 -21.87
N ARG A 241 -6.56 1.98 -20.55
CA ARG A 241 -5.42 2.24 -19.65
C ARG A 241 -4.33 1.19 -19.86
N PRO A 242 -3.03 1.52 -19.75
CA PRO A 242 -1.94 0.54 -19.94
C PRO A 242 -2.07 -0.69 -19.03
N GLY A 243 -2.58 -0.52 -17.82
CA GLY A 243 -2.87 -1.60 -16.89
C GLY A 243 -4.02 -2.53 -17.33
N GLU A 244 -5.00 -2.00 -18.06
CA GLU A 244 -6.11 -2.75 -18.65
C GLU A 244 -5.60 -3.57 -19.85
N LEU A 245 -4.84 -2.95 -20.75
CA LEU A 245 -4.24 -3.62 -21.92
C LEU A 245 -3.31 -4.77 -21.53
N ARG A 246 -2.33 -4.51 -20.66
CA ARG A 246 -1.30 -5.52 -20.32
C ARG A 246 -1.88 -6.74 -19.60
N LYS A 247 -3.00 -6.56 -18.89
CA LYS A 247 -3.66 -7.62 -18.10
C LYS A 247 -4.83 -8.28 -18.86
N ALA A 248 -5.10 -7.88 -20.11
CA ALA A 248 -6.17 -8.42 -20.94
C ALA A 248 -6.12 -9.95 -20.99
N LYS A 249 -7.28 -10.60 -20.82
CA LYS A 249 -7.42 -12.06 -20.86
C LYS A 249 -8.19 -12.47 -22.10
N TRP A 250 -7.84 -13.61 -22.70
CA TRP A 250 -8.54 -14.11 -23.89
C TRP A 250 -10.04 -14.32 -23.67
N SER A 251 -10.45 -14.69 -22.45
CA SER A 251 -11.85 -14.87 -22.05
C SER A 251 -12.69 -13.58 -22.07
N GLU A 252 -12.04 -12.41 -22.18
CA GLU A 252 -12.72 -11.11 -22.19
C GLU A 252 -13.12 -10.66 -23.61
N PHE A 253 -12.66 -11.37 -24.65
CA PHE A 253 -12.89 -11.01 -26.04
C PHE A 253 -13.99 -11.90 -26.65
N ASP A 254 -15.07 -11.28 -27.09
CA ASP A 254 -16.11 -11.89 -27.90
C ASP A 254 -15.89 -11.49 -29.36
N PHE A 255 -15.30 -12.41 -30.14
CA PHE A 255 -15.01 -12.20 -31.56
C PHE A 255 -16.27 -12.21 -32.43
N ILE A 256 -17.35 -12.86 -31.98
CA ILE A 256 -18.63 -12.91 -32.70
C ILE A 256 -19.32 -11.55 -32.59
N LYS A 257 -19.44 -11.02 -31.37
CA LYS A 257 -20.01 -9.69 -31.12
C LYS A 257 -19.04 -8.55 -31.39
N ARG A 258 -17.78 -8.85 -31.70
CA ARG A 258 -16.66 -7.92 -31.89
C ARG A 258 -16.50 -6.95 -30.73
N ARG A 259 -16.39 -7.48 -29.50
CA ARG A 259 -16.30 -6.69 -28.27
C ARG A 259 -15.27 -7.24 -27.31
N TRP A 260 -14.57 -6.35 -26.62
CA TRP A 260 -13.76 -6.66 -25.44
C TRP A 260 -14.46 -6.12 -24.19
N LEU A 261 -14.84 -7.02 -23.28
CA LEU A 261 -15.48 -6.69 -22.00
C LEU A 261 -14.45 -6.72 -20.88
N ILE A 262 -14.09 -5.54 -20.37
CA ILE A 262 -13.21 -5.41 -19.21
C ILE A 262 -14.09 -5.39 -17.94
N PRO A 263 -13.96 -6.38 -17.05
CA PRO A 263 -14.83 -6.49 -15.88
C PRO A 263 -14.57 -5.38 -14.86
N ALA A 264 -15.61 -4.99 -14.14
CA ALA A 264 -15.61 -3.97 -13.09
C ALA A 264 -14.47 -4.13 -12.07
N GLU A 265 -14.16 -5.37 -11.70
CA GLU A 265 -13.08 -5.72 -10.76
C GLU A 265 -11.70 -5.23 -11.20
N ARG A 266 -11.48 -5.10 -12.52
CA ARG A 266 -10.24 -4.61 -13.12
C ARG A 266 -10.27 -3.12 -13.43
N MET A 267 -11.44 -2.49 -13.33
CA MET A 267 -11.66 -1.10 -13.71
C MET A 267 -11.51 -0.18 -12.50
N LYS A 268 -10.80 0.93 -12.70
CA LYS A 268 -10.61 1.95 -11.66
C LYS A 268 -11.93 2.50 -11.10
N MET A 269 -12.96 2.57 -11.95
CA MET A 269 -14.28 3.10 -11.61
C MET A 269 -15.28 2.02 -11.18
N ARG A 270 -14.84 0.76 -11.02
CA ARG A 270 -15.67 -0.37 -10.59
C ARG A 270 -16.96 -0.58 -11.41
N ALA A 271 -16.90 -0.27 -12.70
CA ALA A 271 -17.96 -0.53 -13.67
C ALA A 271 -17.36 -1.27 -14.87
N ASP A 272 -18.13 -2.18 -15.46
CA ASP A 272 -17.69 -2.90 -16.66
C ASP A 272 -17.47 -1.92 -17.81
N HIS A 273 -16.47 -2.21 -18.63
CA HIS A 273 -16.14 -1.39 -19.79
C HIS A 273 -16.11 -2.23 -21.06
N ILE A 274 -16.99 -1.91 -22.00
CA ILE A 274 -17.06 -2.56 -23.31
C ILE A 274 -16.26 -1.73 -24.30
N VAL A 275 -15.31 -2.34 -24.99
CA VAL A 275 -14.51 -1.76 -26.08
C VAL A 275 -14.88 -2.44 -27.39
N PRO A 276 -15.46 -1.73 -28.38
CA PRO A 276 -15.67 -2.28 -29.72
C PRO A 276 -14.37 -2.71 -30.39
N LEU A 277 -14.37 -3.86 -31.07
CA LEU A 277 -13.22 -4.39 -31.81
C LEU A 277 -13.34 -4.05 -33.28
N THR A 278 -12.38 -3.27 -33.79
CA THR A 278 -12.28 -2.94 -35.22
C THR A 278 -11.56 -4.05 -35.98
N PRO A 279 -11.64 -4.10 -37.32
CA PRO A 279 -10.91 -5.08 -38.12
C PRO A 279 -9.39 -5.08 -37.84
N GLN A 280 -8.77 -3.91 -37.69
CA GLN A 280 -7.35 -3.76 -37.35
C GLN A 280 -7.03 -4.41 -36.00
N VAL A 281 -7.86 -4.16 -34.98
CA VAL A 281 -7.66 -4.74 -33.65
C VAL A 281 -7.82 -6.27 -33.69
N ILE A 282 -8.80 -6.76 -34.45
CA ILE A 282 -9.00 -8.21 -34.64
C ILE A 282 -7.79 -8.83 -35.32
N ALA A 283 -7.24 -8.22 -36.38
CA ALA A 283 -6.05 -8.71 -37.05
C ALA A 283 -4.84 -8.80 -36.11
N ILE A 284 -4.62 -7.77 -35.27
CA ILE A 284 -3.56 -7.78 -34.26
C ILE A 284 -3.79 -8.89 -33.22
N LEU A 285 -5.04 -9.12 -32.81
CA LEU A 285 -5.38 -10.21 -31.89
C LEU A 285 -5.18 -11.58 -32.53
N GLU A 286 -5.53 -11.78 -33.80
CA GLU A 286 -5.32 -13.03 -34.51
C GLU A 286 -3.83 -13.37 -34.66
N ASP A 287 -3.00 -12.38 -35.00
CA ASP A 287 -1.54 -12.53 -34.97
C ASP A 287 -1.04 -12.91 -33.57
N GLN A 288 -1.50 -12.19 -32.54
CA GLN A 288 -1.14 -12.46 -31.15
C GLN A 288 -1.59 -13.84 -30.65
N ARG A 289 -2.67 -14.39 -31.22
CA ARG A 289 -3.24 -15.70 -30.88
C ARG A 289 -2.28 -16.83 -31.23
N GLN A 290 -1.45 -16.67 -32.25
CA GLN A 290 -0.41 -17.64 -32.63
C GLN A 290 0.60 -17.87 -31.49
N TYR A 291 0.90 -16.82 -30.71
CA TYR A 291 1.89 -16.87 -29.63
C TYR A 291 1.29 -17.19 -28.26
N SER A 292 0.01 -16.87 -28.04
CA SER A 292 -0.57 -16.85 -26.70
C SER A 292 -2.01 -17.34 -26.59
N GLY A 293 -2.63 -17.82 -27.69
CA GLY A 293 -4.04 -18.20 -27.72
C GLY A 293 -4.42 -19.34 -26.77
N LYS A 294 -3.45 -20.18 -26.37
CA LYS A 294 -3.63 -21.25 -25.37
C LYS A 294 -3.32 -20.81 -23.93
N ARG A 295 -3.05 -19.52 -23.70
CA ARG A 295 -2.70 -18.96 -22.38
C ARG A 295 -3.88 -18.16 -21.82
N GLN A 296 -3.79 -17.77 -20.55
CA GLN A 296 -4.80 -16.91 -19.94
C GLN A 296 -4.74 -15.46 -20.48
N TYR A 297 -3.54 -14.88 -20.53
CA TYR A 297 -3.32 -13.48 -20.93
C TYR A 297 -3.10 -13.36 -22.43
N VAL A 298 -3.66 -12.31 -23.03
CA VAL A 298 -3.41 -11.91 -24.43
C VAL A 298 -1.95 -11.51 -24.62
N PHE A 299 -1.43 -10.71 -23.68
CA PHE A 299 -0.03 -10.28 -23.67
C PHE A 299 0.67 -10.85 -22.42
N PRO A 300 1.12 -12.12 -22.45
CA PRO A 300 1.85 -12.70 -21.33
C PRO A 300 3.28 -12.14 -21.26
N SER A 301 3.88 -12.15 -20.07
CA SER A 301 5.29 -11.84 -19.91
C SER A 301 6.15 -12.86 -20.65
N PRO A 302 7.12 -12.44 -21.50
CA PRO A 302 8.01 -13.36 -22.21
C PRO A 302 8.79 -14.28 -21.26
N ALA A 303 9.23 -13.75 -20.10
CA ALA A 303 9.98 -14.52 -19.10
C ALA A 303 9.10 -15.36 -18.16
N LYS A 304 7.82 -15.00 -18.00
CA LYS A 304 6.88 -15.64 -17.06
C LYS A 304 5.50 -15.73 -17.70
N PRO A 305 5.22 -16.73 -18.55
CA PRO A 305 3.98 -16.88 -19.32
C PRO A 305 2.66 -16.80 -18.53
N GLN A 306 2.70 -17.19 -17.26
CA GLN A 306 1.59 -17.16 -16.31
C GLN A 306 1.30 -15.76 -15.74
N LYS A 307 2.17 -14.79 -15.98
CA LYS A 307 2.01 -13.39 -15.57
C LYS A 307 1.69 -12.52 -16.78
N PRO A 308 0.92 -11.43 -16.60
CA PRO A 308 0.72 -10.46 -17.66
C PRO A 308 2.03 -9.74 -18.00
N LEU A 309 2.03 -9.04 -19.13
CA LEU A 309 3.12 -8.17 -19.52
C LEU A 309 3.44 -7.15 -18.41
N SER A 310 4.73 -6.86 -18.24
CA SER A 310 5.22 -5.92 -17.22
C SER A 310 4.67 -4.52 -17.45
N GLU A 311 4.47 -3.75 -16.38
CA GLU A 311 4.08 -2.34 -16.46
C GLU A 311 5.11 -1.47 -17.20
N ASN A 312 6.38 -1.89 -17.20
CA ASN A 312 7.46 -1.20 -17.88
C ASN A 312 7.63 -1.61 -19.35
N ALA A 313 6.89 -2.60 -19.85
CA ALA A 313 7.10 -3.12 -21.19
C ALA A 313 6.85 -2.08 -22.30
N LEU A 314 5.69 -1.41 -22.28
CA LEU A 314 5.37 -0.36 -23.24
C LEU A 314 6.23 0.90 -23.04
N PRO A 315 6.45 1.42 -21.81
CA PRO A 315 7.39 2.54 -21.59
C PRO A 315 8.80 2.26 -22.12
N VAL A 316 9.34 1.06 -21.90
CA VAL A 316 10.67 0.68 -22.41
C VAL A 316 10.65 0.57 -23.94
N ALA A 317 9.58 0.01 -24.53
CA ALA A 317 9.44 -0.05 -25.98
C ALA A 317 9.39 1.36 -26.62
N LEU A 318 8.59 2.27 -26.06
CA LEU A 318 8.53 3.66 -26.52
C LEU A 318 9.87 4.39 -26.38
N LYS A 319 10.61 4.15 -25.29
CA LYS A 319 11.97 4.68 -25.14
C LYS A 319 12.91 4.16 -26.21
N LYS A 320 12.86 2.86 -26.54
CA LYS A 320 13.67 2.25 -27.62
C LYS A 320 13.35 2.85 -28.99
N LEU A 321 12.11 3.27 -29.23
CA LEU A 321 11.71 3.96 -30.45
C LEU A 321 12.11 5.45 -30.48
N GLY A 322 12.73 5.98 -29.42
CA GLY A 322 13.09 7.40 -29.32
C GLY A 322 11.95 8.32 -28.85
N TYR A 323 10.82 7.76 -28.39
CA TYR A 323 9.62 8.50 -28.00
C TYR A 323 9.41 8.59 -26.48
N GLY A 324 10.36 8.14 -25.65
CA GLY A 324 10.18 8.08 -24.19
C GLY A 324 9.84 9.40 -23.49
N GLU A 325 10.17 10.54 -24.09
CA GLU A 325 9.82 11.88 -23.59
C GLU A 325 8.67 12.54 -24.34
N LYS A 326 8.35 12.05 -25.55
CA LYS A 326 7.34 12.63 -26.47
C LYS A 326 6.00 11.89 -26.41
N ALA A 327 6.01 10.62 -26.03
CA ALA A 327 4.83 9.79 -25.89
C ALA A 327 4.95 8.87 -24.68
N SER A 328 3.80 8.54 -24.10
CA SER A 328 3.68 7.50 -23.08
C SER A 328 2.54 6.56 -23.44
N ALA A 329 2.53 5.35 -22.86
CA ALA A 329 1.42 4.43 -23.05
C ALA A 329 0.08 5.02 -22.58
N HIS A 330 0.11 5.96 -21.62
CA HIS A 330 -1.07 6.73 -21.24
C HIS A 330 -1.37 7.88 -22.20
N GLY A 331 -0.35 8.43 -22.86
CA GLY A 331 -0.44 9.49 -23.86
C GLY A 331 -1.35 9.16 -25.02
N PHE A 332 -1.45 7.88 -25.44
CA PHE A 332 -2.42 7.44 -26.46
C PHE A 332 -3.86 7.84 -26.13
N ARG A 333 -4.22 7.90 -24.84
CA ARG A 333 -5.56 8.30 -24.39
C ARG A 333 -5.80 9.78 -24.61
N ALA A 334 -4.80 10.60 -24.32
CA ALA A 334 -4.86 12.04 -24.55
C ALA A 334 -4.82 12.35 -26.05
N SER A 335 -3.99 11.65 -26.82
CA SER A 335 -3.98 11.72 -28.29
C SER A 335 -5.35 11.36 -28.87
N ALA A 336 -5.92 10.21 -28.51
CA ALA A 336 -7.23 9.78 -29.00
C ALA A 336 -8.33 10.77 -28.61
N ARG A 337 -8.36 11.24 -27.35
CA ARG A 337 -9.33 12.23 -26.89
C ARG A 337 -9.30 13.52 -27.70
N THR A 338 -8.12 14.00 -28.04
CA THR A 338 -7.92 15.24 -28.79
C THR A 338 -8.25 15.03 -30.26
N LEU A 339 -7.68 14.00 -30.91
CA LEU A 339 -7.85 13.77 -32.34
C LEU A 339 -9.26 13.29 -32.73
N LEU A 340 -9.93 12.50 -31.88
CA LEU A 340 -11.33 12.11 -32.11
C LEU A 340 -12.28 13.31 -32.07
N ASP A 341 -11.98 14.32 -31.25
CA ASP A 341 -12.76 15.54 -31.08
C ASP A 341 -12.42 16.56 -32.18
N GLU A 342 -11.15 16.91 -32.32
CA GLU A 342 -10.72 18.00 -33.21
C GLU A 342 -10.69 17.61 -34.69
N GLU A 343 -10.24 16.39 -35.03
CA GLU A 343 -10.07 15.97 -36.44
C GLU A 343 -11.28 15.19 -36.97
N LEU A 344 -11.83 14.29 -36.16
CA LEU A 344 -12.93 13.43 -36.56
C LEU A 344 -14.31 13.91 -36.06
N GLN A 345 -14.34 14.94 -35.20
CA GLN A 345 -15.56 15.63 -34.75
C GLN A 345 -16.62 14.69 -34.15
N PHE A 346 -16.19 13.63 -33.46
CA PHE A 346 -17.10 12.75 -32.74
C PHE A 346 -17.62 13.39 -31.45
N PRO A 347 -18.84 13.06 -31.00
CA PRO A 347 -19.38 13.59 -29.75
C PRO A 347 -18.47 13.30 -28.55
N ILE A 348 -18.12 14.34 -27.78
CA ILE A 348 -17.25 14.25 -26.60
C ILE A 348 -17.76 13.19 -25.61
N ASP A 349 -19.08 13.08 -25.42
CA ASP A 349 -19.67 12.07 -24.53
C ASP A 349 -19.31 10.64 -24.95
N TRP A 350 -19.20 10.35 -26.25
CA TRP A 350 -18.81 9.03 -26.74
C TRP A 350 -17.34 8.75 -26.47
N ILE A 351 -16.49 9.77 -26.65
CA ILE A 351 -15.05 9.72 -26.38
C ILE A 351 -14.79 9.47 -24.89
N GLU A 352 -15.44 10.24 -24.01
CA GLU A 352 -15.29 10.13 -22.55
C GLU A 352 -15.84 8.78 -22.02
N GLN A 353 -16.94 8.28 -22.59
CA GLN A 353 -17.45 6.94 -22.30
C GLN A 353 -16.47 5.84 -22.75
N GLN A 354 -15.85 5.99 -23.92
CA GLN A 354 -14.83 5.07 -24.43
C GLN A 354 -13.55 5.11 -23.61
N LEU A 355 -13.22 6.24 -22.98
CA LEU A 355 -12.14 6.35 -22.01
C LEU A 355 -12.52 5.78 -20.64
N ALA A 356 -13.75 5.29 -20.44
CA ALA A 356 -14.25 4.88 -19.13
C ALA A 356 -14.02 5.98 -18.08
N HIS A 357 -14.29 7.23 -18.47
CA HIS A 357 -14.43 8.34 -17.55
C HIS A 357 -15.87 8.40 -17.06
N GLN A 358 -16.09 8.91 -15.85
CA GLN A 358 -17.45 9.15 -15.35
C GLN A 358 -18.03 10.34 -16.11
N VAL A 359 -18.90 10.08 -17.09
CA VAL A 359 -19.75 11.12 -17.65
C VAL A 359 -20.83 11.42 -16.61
N ARG A 360 -20.73 12.59 -15.98
CA ARG A 360 -21.75 13.12 -15.08
C ARG A 360 -22.78 13.84 -15.94
N ASP A 361 -24.04 13.45 -15.84
CA ASP A 361 -25.15 14.23 -16.40
C ASP A 361 -25.25 15.59 -15.68
N SER A 362 -25.94 16.55 -16.30
CA SER A 362 -26.41 17.83 -15.74
C SER A 362 -27.13 17.69 -14.37
N LEU A 363 -27.68 16.51 -14.07
CA LEU A 363 -28.32 16.14 -12.80
C LEU A 363 -27.44 15.26 -11.87
N GLY A 364 -26.16 15.06 -12.19
CA GLY A 364 -25.15 14.44 -11.30
C GLY A 364 -25.19 12.91 -11.18
N ARG A 365 -26.05 12.20 -11.92
CA ARG A 365 -26.07 10.72 -11.93
C ARG A 365 -25.06 10.17 -12.93
N ALA A 366 -24.31 9.14 -12.53
CA ALA A 366 -23.38 8.45 -13.41
C ALA A 366 -24.16 7.69 -14.50
N TYR A 367 -23.79 7.86 -15.77
CA TYR A 367 -24.44 7.21 -16.89
C TYR A 367 -24.42 5.68 -16.82
N ASN A 368 -25.51 5.07 -17.29
CA ASN A 368 -25.79 3.64 -17.27
C ASN A 368 -24.96 2.84 -18.32
N ARG A 369 -24.73 1.56 -18.01
CA ARG A 369 -23.84 0.56 -18.64
C ARG A 369 -23.87 0.36 -20.18
N THR A 370 -24.74 1.01 -20.94
CA THR A 370 -25.07 0.60 -22.33
C THR A 370 -25.23 1.72 -23.37
N THR A 371 -25.04 2.98 -22.99
CA THR A 371 -25.27 4.10 -23.92
C THR A 371 -24.32 4.08 -25.13
N HIS A 372 -24.88 4.30 -26.31
CA HIS A 372 -24.19 4.54 -27.58
C HIS A 372 -23.21 3.45 -28.08
N ILE A 373 -23.36 2.18 -27.71
CA ILE A 373 -22.45 1.12 -28.21
C ILE A 373 -22.38 1.07 -29.75
N LYS A 374 -23.49 1.37 -30.44
CA LYS A 374 -23.51 1.47 -31.91
C LYS A 374 -22.64 2.65 -32.39
N GLY A 375 -22.92 3.86 -31.91
CA GLY A 375 -22.13 5.05 -32.26
C GLY A 375 -20.65 4.94 -31.86
N ARG A 376 -20.34 4.31 -30.73
CA ARG A 376 -18.96 4.01 -30.32
C ARG A 376 -18.31 2.96 -31.22
N THR A 377 -19.06 1.98 -31.74
CA THR A 377 -18.52 1.05 -32.75
C THR A 377 -18.13 1.78 -34.01
N ASP A 378 -18.99 2.70 -34.48
CA ASP A 378 -18.72 3.51 -35.67
C ASP A 378 -17.51 4.44 -35.43
N MET A 379 -17.46 5.12 -34.27
CA MET A 379 -16.34 5.96 -33.84
C MET A 379 -15.02 5.19 -33.76
N MET A 380 -15.01 4.02 -33.11
CA MET A 380 -13.80 3.21 -32.99
C MET A 380 -13.32 2.74 -34.37
N THR A 381 -14.25 2.38 -35.26
CA THR A 381 -13.91 1.97 -36.63
C THR A 381 -13.31 3.13 -37.42
N ALA A 382 -13.95 4.31 -37.39
CA ALA A 382 -13.43 5.52 -38.01
C ALA A 382 -12.06 5.92 -37.43
N TRP A 383 -11.89 5.80 -36.11
CA TRP A 383 -10.60 6.03 -35.45
C TRP A 383 -9.51 5.11 -36.00
N SER A 384 -9.74 3.80 -36.03
CA SER A 384 -8.73 2.87 -36.54
C SER A 384 -8.42 3.10 -38.02
N ASN A 385 -9.41 3.45 -38.84
CA ASN A 385 -9.18 3.81 -40.24
C ASN A 385 -8.34 5.08 -40.36
N TYR A 386 -8.65 6.11 -39.57
CA TYR A 386 -7.88 7.34 -39.51
C TYR A 386 -6.43 7.09 -39.09
N LEU A 387 -6.17 6.17 -38.15
CA LEU A 387 -4.81 5.78 -37.80
C LEU A 387 -4.05 5.18 -38.99
N ASP A 388 -4.70 4.35 -39.80
CA ASP A 388 -4.11 3.77 -41.00
C ASP A 388 -3.88 4.84 -42.08
N GLU A 389 -4.80 5.79 -42.25
CA GLU A 389 -4.64 6.96 -43.14
C GLU A 389 -3.46 7.84 -42.71
N LEU A 390 -3.28 8.08 -41.41
CA LEU A 390 -2.13 8.83 -40.90
C LEU A 390 -0.80 8.11 -41.12
N LYS A 391 -0.80 6.77 -41.12
CA LYS A 391 0.38 5.97 -41.50
C LYS A 391 0.62 6.02 -43.00
N HIS A 392 -0.41 6.16 -43.81
CA HIS A 392 -0.26 6.16 -45.27
C HIS A 392 -0.95 7.38 -45.86
N PRO A 393 -0.47 8.61 -45.55
CA PRO A 393 -1.10 9.82 -46.06
C PRO A 393 -0.88 9.86 -47.56
N HIS A 394 -1.91 9.49 -48.31
CA HIS A 394 -2.01 9.42 -49.77
C HIS A 394 -0.75 8.93 -50.49
N GLN A 395 -0.76 7.66 -50.90
CA GLN A 395 -0.22 7.29 -52.21
C GLN A 395 -0.91 8.11 -53.30
#